data_AF-A0A948STV1-F1
#
_entry.id   AF-A0A948STV1-F1
#
_cell.length_a   1.000
_cell.length_b   1.000
_cell.length_c   1.000
_cell.angle_alpha   90.00
_cell.angle_beta   90.00
_cell.angle_gamma   90.00
#
_symmetry.space_group_name_H-M   'P 1'
#
loop_
_entity.id
_entity.type
_entity.pdbx_description
1 polymer ?
#
loop_
_entity_poly.entity_id
_entity_poly.type
_entity_poly.pdbx_seq_one_letter_code
_entity_poly.pdbx_strand_id
1 'polypeptide(L)'
;MANVRGPKNYLKIAERDASMLGFTIFHYPDRYAEATATMAGWLNSGKLIVHETLEVGLDRFPAAVRGLLDGGNTGKFLLKVG
;
A
#
# COMPACT_ATOMS: atom_id res chain seq x y z
N MET A 1 -9.25 29.82 16.65
CA MET A 1 -8.94 28.57 15.88
C MET A 1 -8.70 28.86 14.40
N ALA A 2 -7.90 29.87 14.04
CA ALA A 2 -7.80 30.30 12.64
C ALA A 2 -6.76 29.55 11.79
N ASN A 3 -5.98 28.63 12.37
CA ASN A 3 -4.87 28.00 11.65
C ASN A 3 -4.57 26.57 12.14
N VAL A 4 -5.54 25.66 12.01
CA VAL A 4 -5.29 24.22 12.23
C VAL A 4 -4.59 23.67 10.99
N ARG A 5 -3.31 23.30 11.12
CA ARG A 5 -2.55 22.57 10.09
C ARG A 5 -2.73 21.07 10.30
N GLY A 6 -3.39 20.39 9.37
CA GLY A 6 -3.64 18.95 9.44
C GLY A 6 -4.80 18.52 8.55
N PRO A 7 -5.23 17.25 8.62
CA PRO A 7 -6.40 16.77 7.88
C PRO A 7 -7.62 17.63 8.20
N LYS A 8 -8.28 18.16 7.16
CA LYS A 8 -9.42 19.10 7.28
C LYS A 8 -10.54 18.60 8.19
N ASN A 9 -10.68 17.28 8.34
CA ASN A 9 -11.73 16.61 9.12
C ASN A 9 -11.22 15.96 10.42
N TYR A 10 -10.03 16.30 10.91
CA TYR A 10 -9.43 15.62 12.07
C TYR A 10 -10.34 15.61 13.31
N LEU A 11 -11.03 16.72 13.59
CA LEU A 11 -11.96 16.81 14.73
C LEU A 11 -13.21 15.91 14.58
N LYS A 12 -13.54 15.45 13.37
CA LYS A 12 -14.65 14.51 13.16
C LYS A 12 -14.40 13.13 13.77
N ILE A 13 -13.15 12.81 14.12
CA ILE A 13 -12.82 11.56 14.80
C ILE A 13 -13.53 11.53 16.16
N ALA A 14 -13.42 12.60 16.95
CA ALA A 14 -14.08 12.71 18.25
C ALA A 14 -15.61 12.82 18.12
N GLU A 15 -16.11 13.57 17.14
CA GLU A 15 -17.55 13.69 16.87
C GLU A 15 -18.22 12.34 16.58
N ARG A 16 -17.47 11.39 16.01
CA ARG A 16 -17.98 10.11 15.52
C ARG A 16 -17.53 8.91 16.35
N ASP A 17 -16.93 9.16 17.51
CA ASP A 17 -16.32 8.12 18.35
C ASP A 17 -15.40 7.17 17.54
N ALA A 18 -14.69 7.72 16.55
CA ALA A 18 -13.85 6.97 15.63
C ALA A 18 -12.41 6.86 16.14
N SER A 19 -11.62 5.99 15.50
CA SER A 19 -10.19 5.81 15.79
C SER A 19 -9.35 6.00 14.54
N MET A 20 -8.15 6.57 14.69
CA MET A 20 -7.13 6.66 13.64
C MET A 20 -5.82 6.11 14.20
N LEU A 21 -5.45 4.92 13.76
CA LEU A 21 -4.30 4.17 14.27
C LEU A 21 -3.25 4.00 13.17
N GLY A 22 -2.01 4.39 13.47
CA GLY A 22 -0.88 4.05 12.63
C GLY A 22 -0.56 2.54 12.73
N PHE A 23 -0.17 1.94 11.61
CA PHE A 23 0.18 0.52 11.53
C PHE A 23 1.50 0.35 10.79
N THR A 24 2.31 -0.62 11.22
CA THR A 24 3.48 -1.09 10.48
C THR A 24 3.54 -2.61 10.56
N ILE A 25 3.85 -3.25 9.43
CA ILE A 25 3.97 -4.71 9.36
C ILE A 25 5.02 -5.24 10.34
N PHE A 26 6.06 -4.44 10.61
CA PHE A 26 7.20 -4.84 11.45
C PHE A 26 6.84 -5.08 12.92
N HIS A 27 5.65 -4.67 13.38
CA HIS A 27 5.16 -4.99 14.72
C HIS A 27 4.56 -6.41 14.84
N TYR A 28 4.40 -7.14 13.73
CA TYR A 28 3.73 -8.45 13.71
C TYR A 28 4.56 -9.55 13.03
N PRO A 29 5.85 -9.71 13.37
CA PRO A 29 6.71 -10.70 12.71
C PRO A 29 6.18 -12.12 12.86
N ASP A 30 5.65 -12.46 14.04
CA ASP A 30 5.12 -13.81 14.35
C ASP A 30 3.90 -14.20 13.49
N ARG A 31 3.27 -13.22 12.82
CA ARG A 31 2.09 -13.43 11.95
C ARG A 31 2.42 -13.45 10.46
N TYR A 32 3.69 -13.29 10.08
CA TYR A 32 4.06 -13.27 8.66
C TYR A 32 3.77 -14.61 7.98
N ALA A 33 4.13 -15.73 8.60
CA ALA A 33 3.90 -17.05 8.03
C ALA A 33 2.40 -17.34 7.81
N GLU A 34 1.57 -17.00 8.81
CA GLU A 34 0.10 -17.10 8.73
C GLU A 34 -0.42 -16.28 7.54
N ALA A 35 -0.07 -14.99 7.50
CA ALA A 35 -0.55 -14.08 6.46
C ALA A 35 -0.12 -14.53 5.06
N THR A 36 1.14 -14.95 4.88
CA THR A 36 1.65 -15.44 3.60
C THR A 36 0.89 -16.68 3.14
N ALA A 37 0.69 -17.67 4.01
CA ALA A 37 -0.02 -18.89 3.66
C ALA A 37 -1.49 -18.61 3.27
N THR A 38 -2.17 -17.75 4.03
CA THR A 38 -3.56 -17.35 3.75
C THR A 38 -3.67 -16.61 2.41
N MET A 39 -2.82 -15.62 2.17
CA MET A 39 -2.84 -14.86 0.91
C MET A 39 -2.49 -15.73 -0.30
N ALA A 40 -1.52 -16.63 -0.18
CA ALA A 40 -1.19 -17.60 -1.24
C ALA A 40 -2.39 -18.49 -1.56
N GLY A 41 -3.12 -18.95 -0.54
CA GLY A 41 -4.37 -19.68 -0.72
C GLY A 41 -5.42 -18.89 -1.51
N TRP A 42 -5.60 -17.61 -1.21
CA TRP A 42 -6.54 -16.75 -1.94
C TRP A 42 -6.12 -16.46 -3.38
N LEU A 43 -4.82 -16.27 -3.62
CA LEU A 43 -4.26 -16.13 -4.97
C LEU A 43 -4.55 -17.39 -5.80
N ASN A 44 -4.21 -18.56 -5.28
CA ASN A 44 -4.39 -19.84 -5.97
C ASN A 44 -5.87 -20.16 -6.22
N SER A 45 -6.77 -19.72 -5.33
CA SER A 45 -8.21 -19.92 -5.49
C SER A 45 -8.90 -18.82 -6.32
N GLY A 46 -8.18 -17.81 -6.79
CA GLY A 46 -8.74 -16.66 -7.51
C GLY A 46 -9.58 -15.70 -6.66
N LYS A 47 -9.54 -15.82 -5.32
CA LYS A 47 -10.24 -14.92 -4.39
C LYS A 47 -9.49 -13.59 -4.21
N LEU A 48 -8.18 -13.61 -4.45
CA LEU A 48 -7.34 -12.42 -4.47
C LEU A 48 -6.84 -12.21 -5.90
N ILE A 49 -7.24 -11.08 -6.49
CA ILE A 49 -6.76 -10.63 -7.80
C ILE A 49 -5.67 -9.59 -7.56
N VAL A 50 -4.47 -9.85 -8.09
CA VAL A 50 -3.34 -8.94 -8.00
C VAL A 50 -3.22 -8.18 -9.32
N HIS A 51 -3.32 -6.86 -9.24
CA HIS A 51 -3.00 -5.98 -10.37
C HIS A 51 -1.57 -5.52 -10.24
N GLU A 52 -0.86 -5.49 -11.36
CA GLU A 52 0.55 -5.12 -11.40
C GLU A 52 0.81 -4.15 -12.55
N THR A 53 1.73 -3.22 -12.32
CA THR A 53 2.34 -2.37 -13.35
C THR A 53 3.79 -2.83 -13.48
N LEU A 54 4.14 -3.39 -14.64
CA LEU A 54 5.45 -3.99 -14.88
C LEU A 54 6.26 -3.15 -15.88
N GLU A 55 7.43 -2.69 -15.45
CA GLU A 55 8.45 -2.10 -16.31
C GLU A 55 9.64 -3.06 -16.47
N VAL A 56 10.39 -2.93 -17.56
CA VAL A 56 11.55 -3.79 -17.85
C VAL A 56 12.81 -2.94 -18.00
N GLY A 57 13.88 -3.36 -17.33
CA GLY A 57 15.20 -2.74 -17.40
C GLY A 57 15.45 -1.75 -16.27
N LEU A 58 16.63 -1.82 -15.65
CA LEU A 58 16.98 -0.97 -14.50
C LEU A 58 16.99 0.52 -14.86
N ASP A 59 17.29 0.85 -16.11
CA ASP A 59 17.31 2.21 -16.65
C ASP A 59 15.96 2.92 -16.50
N ARG A 60 14.86 2.16 -16.37
CA ARG A 60 13.50 2.69 -16.14
C ARG A 60 13.23 3.08 -14.69
N PHE A 61 14.10 2.72 -13.74
CA PHE A 61 13.87 2.97 -12.32
C PHE A 61 13.55 4.44 -11.97
N PRO A 62 14.28 5.45 -12.50
CA PRO A 62 13.95 6.86 -12.20
C PRO A 62 12.54 7.26 -12.65
N ALA A 63 12.10 6.75 -13.80
CA ALA A 63 10.75 6.99 -14.31
C ALA A 63 9.69 6.22 -13.50
N ALA A 64 10.00 4.99 -13.08
CA ALA A 64 9.14 4.16 -12.24
C ALA A 64 8.85 4.82 -10.88
N VAL A 65 9.87 5.37 -10.20
CA VAL A 65 9.69 6.07 -8.93
C VAL A 65 8.80 7.30 -9.10
N ARG A 66 8.97 8.06 -10.19
CA ARG A 66 8.10 9.19 -10.49
C ARG A 66 6.66 8.72 -10.72
N GLY A 67 6.46 7.69 -11.53
CA GLY A 67 5.15 7.09 -11.76
C GLY A 67 4.45 6.65 -10.48
N LEU A 68 5.19 6.05 -9.53
CA LEU A 68 4.65 5.66 -8.23
C LEU A 68 4.11 6.85 -7.40
N LEU A 69 4.78 8.00 -7.47
CA LEU A 69 4.40 9.20 -6.69
C LEU A 69 3.31 10.03 -7.38
N ASP A 70 3.28 10.02 -8.71
CA ASP A 70 2.30 10.76 -9.52
C ASP A 70 1.01 9.95 -9.79
N GLY A 71 0.93 8.71 -9.26
CA GLY A 71 -0.25 7.84 -9.41
C GLY A 71 -0.36 7.15 -10.77
N GLY A 72 0.75 6.99 -11.50
CA GLY A 72 0.81 6.37 -12.83
C GLY A 72 0.74 4.84 -12.83
N ASN A 73 0.62 4.18 -11.67
CA ASN A 73 0.55 2.73 -11.57
C ASN A 73 -0.85 2.22 -11.22
N THR A 74 -1.25 1.12 -11.86
CA THR A 74 -2.39 0.30 -11.42
C THR A 74 -1.84 -0.88 -10.63
N GLY A 75 -2.18 -0.93 -9.34
CA GLY A 75 -1.73 -2.00 -8.45
C GLY A 75 -0.24 -1.94 -8.13
N LYS A 76 0.40 -3.10 -7.95
CA LYS A 76 1.80 -3.18 -7.51
C LYS A 76 2.75 -2.79 -8.65
N PHE A 77 3.59 -1.78 -8.42
CA PHE A 77 4.69 -1.47 -9.31
C PHE A 77 5.80 -2.52 -9.18
N LEU A 78 6.21 -3.11 -10.30
CA LEU A 78 7.31 -4.06 -10.41
C LEU A 78 8.29 -3.61 -11.51
N LEU A 79 9.58 -3.83 -11.25
CA LEU A 79 10.63 -3.62 -12.24
C LEU A 79 11.32 -4.95 -12.50
N LYS A 80 11.21 -5.47 -13.72
CA LYS A 80 11.91 -6.68 -14.14
C LYS A 80 13.35 -6.31 -14.50
N VAL A 81 14.28 -6.84 -13.72
CA VAL A 81 15.72 -6.81 -14.02
C VAL A 81 16.06 -8.08 -14.81
N GLY A 82 16.89 -7.94 -15.84
CA GLY A 82 17.37 -9.06 -16.66
C GLY A 82 18.26 -10.00 -15.89
#